data_AF-A0A4Q1JID9-F1
#
_entry.id   AF-A0A4Q1JID9-F1
#
_cell.length_a   1.000
_cell.length_b   1.000
_cell.length_c   1.000
_cell.angle_alpha   90.00
_cell.angle_beta   90.00
_cell.angle_gamma   90.00
#
_symmetry.space_group_name_H-M   'P 1'
#
loop_
_entity.id
_entity.type
_entity.pdbx_description
1 polymer ?
#
loop_
_entity_poly.entity_id
_entity_poly.type
_entity_poly.pdbx_seq_one_letter_code
_entity_poly.pdbx_strand_id
1 'polypeptide(L)'
;MLSKIEIIKELLNDFCNEILNCPAYAKICHRVLHELDQHPDHPLDRGKENIWAAGIAHAVGSINFLFQTSSSPHISVNDLNYFFGTRATTTGKKSLDLRDLLHISPYNSAYQINQTYSDDPLDQIKDAIVKKFGVSEEDVEAILNSVNRPDCPVIPKTDYSAIRIIPKQKFWDWVETQIDLDQIDPKMRQDYNIYLIYDIELKSSIEEELRLKYKEIWEIEATRYINSDSDFPTGSFLEFLQWFEVRVSSHVMDLTGELLDDFNEEDFDDELGSNDNNFPPDFSLN
;
A
#
# COMPACT_ATOMS: atom_id res chain seq x y z
N MET A 1 -27.61 -22.51 -28.77
CA MET A 1 -28.23 -21.47 -27.92
C MET A 1 -27.20 -21.16 -26.86
N LEU A 2 -26.74 -19.93 -26.75
CA LEU A 2 -25.73 -19.55 -25.75
C LEU A 2 -26.30 -19.82 -24.35
N SER A 3 -25.45 -20.32 -23.45
CA SER A 3 -25.80 -20.49 -22.05
C SER A 3 -26.06 -19.13 -21.39
N LYS A 4 -26.81 -19.13 -20.29
CA LYS A 4 -27.09 -17.91 -19.53
C LYS A 4 -25.82 -17.16 -19.12
N ILE A 5 -24.79 -17.92 -18.73
CA ILE A 5 -23.49 -17.40 -18.29
C ILE A 5 -22.76 -16.74 -19.47
N GLU A 6 -22.76 -17.37 -20.65
CA GLU A 6 -22.16 -16.80 -21.86
C GLU A 6 -22.81 -15.46 -22.22
N ILE A 7 -24.14 -15.36 -22.16
CA ILE A 7 -24.87 -14.11 -22.42
C ILE A 7 -24.48 -13.02 -21.41
N ILE A 8 -24.40 -13.35 -20.12
CA ILE A 8 -23.98 -12.38 -19.09
C ILE A 8 -22.54 -11.93 -19.33
N LYS A 9 -21.66 -12.87 -19.70
CA LYS A 9 -20.25 -12.61 -19.97
C LYS A 9 -20.07 -11.69 -21.18
N GLU A 10 -20.81 -11.91 -22.27
CA GLU A 10 -20.82 -11.04 -23.45
C GLU A 10 -21.26 -9.62 -23.09
N LEU A 11 -22.40 -9.48 -22.39
CA LEU A 11 -22.88 -8.16 -21.94
C LEU A 11 -21.86 -7.40 -21.07
N LEU A 12 -21.14 -8.11 -20.20
CA LEU A 12 -20.10 -7.53 -19.36
C LEU A 12 -18.87 -7.12 -20.18
N ASN A 13 -18.45 -7.93 -21.15
CA ASN A 13 -17.35 -7.58 -22.05
C ASN A 13 -17.67 -6.35 -22.88
N ASP A 14 -18.85 -6.30 -23.49
CA ASP A 14 -19.29 -5.16 -24.31
C ASP A 14 -19.29 -3.87 -23.47
N PHE A 15 -19.83 -3.93 -22.24
CA PHE A 15 -19.80 -2.79 -21.33
C PHE A 15 -18.36 -2.36 -20.97
N CYS A 16 -17.51 -3.30 -20.55
CA CYS A 16 -16.18 -2.95 -20.04
C CYS A 16 -15.23 -2.50 -21.15
N ASN A 17 -15.32 -3.10 -22.33
CA ASN A 17 -14.40 -2.84 -23.43
C ASN A 17 -14.88 -1.70 -24.33
N GLU A 18 -16.18 -1.62 -24.64
CA GLU A 18 -16.70 -0.62 -25.59
C GLU A 18 -17.17 0.65 -24.89
N ILE A 19 -17.77 0.54 -23.68
CA ILE A 19 -18.28 1.70 -22.94
C ILE A 19 -17.21 2.27 -22.01
N LEU A 20 -16.62 1.42 -21.16
CA LEU A 20 -15.61 1.89 -20.20
C LEU A 20 -14.20 2.04 -20.81
N ASN A 21 -13.92 1.39 -21.95
CA ASN A 21 -12.58 1.28 -22.53
C ASN A 21 -11.52 0.84 -21.50
N CYS A 22 -11.92 -0.02 -20.56
CA CYS A 22 -11.09 -0.45 -19.45
C CYS A 22 -11.28 -1.96 -19.22
N PRO A 23 -10.47 -2.81 -19.87
CA PRO A 23 -10.64 -4.26 -19.78
C PRO A 23 -10.38 -4.82 -18.38
N ALA A 24 -9.74 -4.04 -17.49
CA ALA A 24 -9.57 -4.39 -16.08
C ALA A 24 -10.92 -4.67 -15.39
N TYR A 25 -11.96 -3.90 -15.73
CA TYR A 25 -13.32 -4.12 -15.23
C TYR A 25 -13.86 -5.48 -15.69
N ALA A 26 -13.60 -5.90 -16.93
CA ALA A 26 -14.07 -7.18 -17.45
C ALA A 26 -13.50 -8.35 -16.64
N LYS A 27 -12.21 -8.28 -16.28
CA LYS A 27 -11.54 -9.31 -15.46
C LYS A 27 -12.23 -9.49 -14.10
N ILE A 28 -12.51 -8.41 -13.38
CA ILE A 28 -13.18 -8.49 -12.07
C ILE A 28 -14.64 -8.90 -12.22
N CYS A 29 -15.36 -8.39 -13.21
CA CYS A 29 -16.73 -8.80 -13.51
C CYS A 29 -16.81 -10.31 -13.83
N HIS A 30 -15.85 -10.87 -14.54
CA HIS A 30 -15.78 -12.31 -14.84
C HIS A 30 -15.50 -13.14 -13.58
N ARG A 31 -14.67 -12.65 -12.66
CA ARG A 31 -14.45 -13.30 -11.37
C ARG A 31 -15.75 -13.40 -10.58
N VAL A 32 -16.46 -12.28 -10.44
CA VAL A 32 -17.78 -12.26 -9.77
C VAL A 32 -18.75 -13.23 -10.45
N LEU A 33 -18.82 -13.23 -11.78
CA LEU A 33 -19.68 -14.15 -12.52
C LEU A 33 -19.32 -15.63 -12.28
N HIS A 34 -18.03 -15.96 -12.24
CA HIS A 34 -17.55 -17.30 -11.97
C HIS A 34 -17.89 -17.76 -10.55
N GLU A 35 -17.72 -16.91 -9.55
CA GLU A 35 -18.09 -17.22 -8.16
C GLU A 35 -19.59 -17.45 -8.00
N LEU A 36 -20.43 -16.69 -8.72
CA LEU A 36 -21.88 -16.91 -8.72
C LEU A 36 -22.30 -18.23 -9.38
N ASP A 37 -21.60 -18.64 -10.43
CA ASP A 37 -21.81 -19.91 -11.11
C ASP A 37 -21.46 -21.10 -10.21
N GLN A 38 -20.38 -20.97 -9.44
CA GLN A 38 -19.92 -22.00 -8.49
C GLN A 38 -20.64 -21.94 -7.13
N HIS A 39 -21.51 -20.96 -6.91
CA HIS A 39 -22.18 -20.78 -5.62
C HIS A 39 -23.21 -21.90 -5.35
N PRO A 40 -23.23 -22.54 -4.16
CA PRO A 40 -24.10 -23.68 -3.86
C PRO A 40 -25.60 -23.41 -4.02
N ASP A 41 -26.03 -22.17 -3.74
CA ASP A 41 -27.44 -21.77 -3.86
C ASP A 41 -27.90 -21.52 -5.31
N HIS A 42 -27.03 -21.71 -6.31
CA HIS A 42 -27.27 -21.50 -7.73
C HIS A 42 -28.06 -20.22 -8.04
N PRO A 43 -27.60 -19.05 -7.57
CA PRO A 43 -28.38 -17.83 -7.63
C PRO A 43 -28.70 -17.42 -9.08
N LEU A 44 -27.82 -17.75 -10.03
CA LEU A 44 -27.99 -17.45 -11.47
C LEU A 44 -29.19 -18.15 -12.13
N ASP A 45 -29.79 -19.18 -11.53
CA ASP A 45 -30.94 -19.88 -12.11
C ASP A 45 -32.15 -18.97 -12.33
N ARG A 46 -32.26 -17.91 -11.53
CA ARG A 46 -33.39 -16.98 -11.55
C ARG A 46 -32.99 -15.60 -12.03
N GLY A 47 -33.97 -14.82 -12.50
CA GLY A 47 -33.77 -13.46 -12.99
C GLY A 47 -33.24 -13.40 -14.42
N LYS A 48 -33.27 -12.19 -15.00
CA LYS A 48 -32.85 -11.94 -16.39
C LYS A 48 -31.34 -11.67 -16.48
N GLU A 49 -30.74 -12.05 -17.59
CA GLU A 49 -29.31 -11.92 -17.90
C GLU A 49 -28.85 -10.47 -17.78
N ASN A 50 -29.62 -9.54 -18.33
CA ASN A 50 -29.30 -8.12 -18.30
C ASN A 50 -29.33 -7.52 -16.88
N ILE A 51 -30.20 -8.01 -16.00
CA ILE A 51 -30.24 -7.60 -14.58
C ILE A 51 -28.99 -8.12 -13.84
N TRP A 52 -28.55 -9.34 -14.13
CA TRP A 52 -27.33 -9.90 -13.58
C TRP A 52 -26.09 -9.12 -14.04
N ALA A 53 -25.96 -8.89 -15.35
CA ALA A 53 -24.85 -8.11 -15.91
C ALA A 53 -24.79 -6.69 -15.30
N ALA A 54 -25.94 -5.98 -15.26
CA ALA A 54 -26.02 -4.66 -14.66
C ALA A 54 -25.66 -4.67 -13.17
N GLY A 55 -26.16 -5.65 -12.40
CA GLY A 55 -25.87 -5.78 -10.96
C GLY A 55 -24.39 -6.03 -10.69
N ILE A 56 -23.75 -6.90 -11.47
CA ILE A 56 -22.31 -7.21 -11.38
C ILE A 56 -21.49 -5.97 -11.71
N ALA A 57 -21.71 -5.35 -12.87
CA ALA A 57 -21.01 -4.15 -13.29
C ALA A 57 -21.17 -3.01 -12.26
N HIS A 58 -22.37 -2.85 -11.70
CA HIS A 58 -22.64 -1.85 -10.67
C HIS A 58 -21.95 -2.17 -9.33
N ALA A 59 -21.92 -3.43 -8.89
CA ALA A 59 -21.24 -3.82 -7.66
C ALA A 59 -19.72 -3.57 -7.77
N VAL A 60 -19.10 -4.05 -8.84
CA VAL A 60 -17.68 -3.84 -9.13
C VAL A 60 -17.37 -2.35 -9.29
N GLY A 61 -18.20 -1.61 -10.05
CA GLY A 61 -18.06 -0.17 -10.24
C GLY A 61 -18.15 0.63 -8.94
N SER A 62 -19.04 0.23 -8.03
CA SER A 62 -19.25 0.94 -6.77
C SER A 62 -18.03 0.91 -5.87
N ILE A 63 -17.40 -0.26 -5.72
CA ILE A 63 -16.21 -0.42 -4.86
C ILE A 63 -14.93 0.13 -5.52
N ASN A 64 -14.94 0.32 -6.84
CA ASN A 64 -13.84 0.86 -7.63
C ASN A 64 -14.07 2.31 -8.10
N PHE A 65 -14.93 3.04 -7.40
CA PHE A 65 -15.19 4.46 -7.59
C PHE A 65 -15.67 4.89 -8.99
N LEU A 66 -16.16 3.96 -9.82
CA LEU A 66 -16.57 4.20 -11.22
C LEU A 66 -17.59 5.34 -11.40
N PHE A 67 -18.42 5.56 -10.37
CA PHE A 67 -19.49 6.56 -10.39
C PHE A 67 -19.07 7.92 -9.82
N GLN A 68 -17.81 8.09 -9.40
CA GLN A 68 -17.30 9.36 -8.93
C GLN A 68 -16.82 10.20 -10.12
N THR A 69 -17.23 11.47 -10.19
CA THR A 69 -16.82 12.36 -11.30
C THR A 69 -15.32 12.59 -11.39
N SER A 70 -14.57 12.27 -10.34
CA SER A 70 -13.11 12.36 -10.26
C SER A 70 -12.39 11.08 -10.71
N SER A 71 -13.09 9.97 -10.98
CA SER A 71 -12.47 8.71 -11.38
C SER A 71 -12.16 8.65 -12.88
N SER A 72 -11.22 7.78 -13.27
CA SER A 72 -10.97 7.41 -14.66
C SER A 72 -10.88 5.88 -14.76
N PRO A 73 -11.77 5.20 -15.49
CA PRO A 73 -12.94 5.75 -16.19
C PRO A 73 -14.03 6.27 -15.23
N HIS A 74 -14.93 7.11 -15.75
CA HIS A 74 -16.14 7.56 -15.06
C HIS A 74 -17.37 7.32 -15.94
N ILE A 75 -18.45 6.84 -15.33
CA ILE A 75 -19.78 6.76 -15.96
C ILE A 75 -20.87 7.05 -14.92
N SER A 76 -22.02 7.56 -15.36
CA SER A 76 -23.17 7.71 -14.46
C SER A 76 -23.90 6.37 -14.27
N VAL A 77 -24.53 6.19 -13.11
CA VAL A 77 -25.41 5.03 -12.87
C VAL A 77 -26.55 4.98 -13.89
N ASN A 78 -27.02 6.14 -14.39
CA ASN A 78 -28.07 6.20 -15.40
C ASN A 78 -27.59 5.64 -16.75
N ASP A 79 -26.38 5.97 -17.17
CA ASP A 79 -25.81 5.48 -18.44
C ASP A 79 -25.52 3.98 -18.37
N LEU A 80 -25.02 3.49 -17.23
CA LEU A 80 -24.90 2.05 -16.96
C LEU A 80 -26.25 1.35 -17.12
N ASN A 81 -27.30 1.88 -16.47
CA ASN A 81 -28.64 1.29 -16.56
C ASN A 81 -29.22 1.35 -17.98
N TYR A 82 -28.97 2.44 -18.69
CA TYR A 82 -29.38 2.62 -20.08
C TYR A 82 -28.73 1.56 -20.98
N PHE A 83 -27.42 1.34 -20.84
CA PHE A 83 -26.68 0.33 -21.60
C PHE A 83 -27.27 -1.08 -21.41
N PHE A 84 -27.50 -1.48 -20.16
CA PHE A 84 -28.05 -2.82 -19.87
C PHE A 84 -29.59 -2.91 -20.03
N GLY A 85 -30.28 -1.81 -20.35
CA GLY A 85 -31.75 -1.78 -20.43
C GLY A 85 -32.44 -2.12 -19.11
N THR A 86 -31.90 -1.62 -17.98
CA THR A 86 -32.38 -1.90 -16.62
C THR A 86 -32.88 -0.64 -15.90
N ARG A 87 -33.57 -0.83 -14.77
CA ARG A 87 -34.01 0.28 -13.89
C ARG A 87 -33.04 0.42 -12.72
N ALA A 88 -32.70 1.64 -12.35
CA ALA A 88 -31.78 1.94 -11.24
C ALA A 88 -32.12 1.21 -9.93
N THR A 89 -33.40 1.13 -9.56
CA THR A 89 -33.84 0.42 -8.34
C THR A 89 -33.58 -1.08 -8.41
N THR A 90 -33.72 -1.67 -9.60
CA THR A 90 -33.49 -3.11 -9.81
C THR A 90 -31.99 -3.42 -9.78
N THR A 91 -31.18 -2.62 -10.46
CA THR A 91 -29.72 -2.73 -10.49
C THR A 91 -29.11 -2.50 -9.12
N GLY A 92 -29.54 -1.45 -8.41
CA GLY A 92 -29.05 -1.12 -7.07
C GLY A 92 -29.36 -2.22 -6.05
N LYS A 93 -30.60 -2.74 -6.03
CA LYS A 93 -30.95 -3.87 -5.17
C LYS A 93 -30.10 -5.10 -5.49
N LYS A 94 -29.98 -5.44 -6.77
CA LYS A 94 -29.17 -6.59 -7.22
C LYS A 94 -27.70 -6.45 -6.84
N SER A 95 -27.16 -5.25 -6.96
CA SER A 95 -25.79 -4.92 -6.60
C SER A 95 -25.54 -5.06 -5.10
N LEU A 96 -26.48 -4.65 -4.25
CA LEU A 96 -26.40 -4.87 -2.80
C LEU A 96 -26.46 -6.36 -2.46
N ASP A 97 -27.44 -7.08 -3.00
CA ASP A 97 -27.58 -8.53 -2.78
C ASP A 97 -26.29 -9.28 -3.17
N LEU A 98 -25.63 -8.88 -4.27
CA LEU A 98 -24.34 -9.41 -4.72
C LEU A 98 -23.20 -9.12 -3.76
N ARG A 99 -23.11 -7.88 -3.28
CA ARG A 99 -22.04 -7.45 -2.36
C ARG A 99 -22.15 -8.14 -1.02
N ASP A 100 -23.37 -8.36 -0.54
CA ASP A 100 -23.64 -9.08 0.70
C ASP A 100 -23.32 -10.58 0.53
N LEU A 101 -23.74 -11.18 -0.60
CA LEU A 101 -23.54 -12.61 -0.88
C LEU A 101 -22.06 -13.00 -1.02
N LEU A 102 -21.27 -12.18 -1.73
CA LEU A 102 -19.86 -12.48 -2.03
C LEU A 102 -18.88 -11.64 -1.21
N HIS A 103 -19.37 -10.90 -0.21
CA HIS A 103 -18.54 -9.99 0.60
C HIS A 103 -17.69 -9.01 -0.23
N ILE A 104 -18.26 -8.50 -1.32
CA ILE A 104 -17.61 -7.52 -2.20
C ILE A 104 -17.61 -6.18 -1.49
N SER A 105 -16.41 -5.75 -1.08
CA SER A 105 -16.20 -4.50 -0.37
C SER A 105 -14.92 -3.80 -0.84
N PRO A 106 -14.78 -2.49 -0.58
CA PRO A 106 -13.55 -1.76 -0.87
C PRO A 106 -12.32 -2.26 -0.11
N TYR A 107 -12.48 -3.09 0.93
CA TYR A 107 -11.36 -3.65 1.72
C TYR A 107 -10.95 -5.04 1.24
N ASN A 108 -11.65 -5.62 0.27
CA ASN A 108 -11.32 -6.91 -0.31
C ASN A 108 -10.55 -6.71 -1.62
N SER A 109 -9.23 -6.90 -1.56
CA SER A 109 -8.33 -6.73 -2.70
C SER A 109 -8.63 -7.66 -3.88
N ALA A 110 -9.39 -8.74 -3.68
CA ALA A 110 -9.79 -9.66 -4.75
C ALA A 110 -10.76 -9.04 -5.77
N TYR A 111 -11.50 -7.98 -5.40
CA TYR A 111 -12.45 -7.29 -6.27
C TYR A 111 -12.05 -5.84 -6.58
N GLN A 112 -10.92 -5.40 -6.05
CA GLN A 112 -10.33 -4.13 -6.43
C GLN A 112 -9.73 -4.23 -7.83
N ILE A 113 -9.89 -3.15 -8.59
CA ILE A 113 -9.18 -2.94 -9.84
C ILE A 113 -7.84 -2.34 -9.44
N ASN A 114 -6.86 -3.23 -9.27
CA ASN A 114 -5.47 -2.83 -9.42
C ASN A 114 -5.39 -2.28 -10.85
N GLN A 115 -5.07 -1.00 -11.03
CA GLN A 115 -4.87 -0.42 -12.35
C GLN A 115 -3.72 -1.17 -13.05
N THR A 116 -4.07 -2.29 -13.67
CA THR A 116 -3.15 -3.21 -14.36
C THR A 116 -3.52 -3.16 -15.84
N TYR A 117 -3.61 -1.95 -16.37
CA TYR A 117 -3.48 -1.70 -17.80
C TYR A 117 -2.53 -0.51 -17.93
N SER A 118 -1.39 -0.81 -18.57
CA SER A 118 -0.28 0.04 -19.04
C SER A 118 0.90 0.39 -18.13
N ASP A 119 0.85 0.25 -16.80
CA ASP A 119 1.97 0.69 -15.95
C ASP A 119 2.68 -0.42 -15.15
N ASP A 120 2.35 -1.70 -15.36
CA ASP A 120 3.19 -2.78 -14.82
C ASP A 120 4.52 -2.82 -15.62
N PRO A 121 5.68 -2.56 -14.98
CA PRO A 121 6.97 -2.61 -15.65
C PRO A 121 7.21 -3.94 -16.36
N LEU A 122 6.64 -5.04 -15.87
CA LEU A 122 6.82 -6.37 -16.44
C LEU A 122 6.10 -6.50 -17.80
N ASP A 123 4.89 -5.96 -17.93
CA ASP A 123 4.14 -6.00 -19.19
C ASP A 123 4.77 -5.08 -20.26
N GLN A 124 5.31 -3.92 -19.85
CA GLN A 124 6.10 -3.07 -20.75
C GLN A 124 7.38 -3.77 -21.23
N ILE A 125 8.03 -4.55 -20.37
CA ILE A 125 9.21 -5.34 -20.71
C ILE A 125 8.83 -6.49 -21.67
N LYS A 126 7.69 -7.18 -21.45
CA LYS A 126 7.18 -8.22 -22.35
C LYS A 126 6.98 -7.67 -23.76
N ASP A 127 6.25 -6.57 -23.89
CA ASP A 127 6.00 -5.91 -25.17
C ASP A 127 7.30 -5.45 -25.85
N ALA A 128 8.24 -4.88 -25.07
CA ALA A 128 9.54 -4.47 -25.58
C ALA A 128 10.37 -5.66 -26.10
N ILE A 129 10.32 -6.82 -25.42
CA ILE A 129 11.04 -8.03 -25.82
C ILE A 129 10.46 -8.61 -27.10
N VAL A 130 9.14 -8.78 -27.17
CA VAL A 130 8.44 -9.28 -28.36
C VAL A 130 8.76 -8.39 -29.57
N LYS A 131 8.66 -7.07 -29.40
CA LYS A 131 8.90 -6.11 -30.49
C LYS A 131 10.36 -6.03 -30.92
N LYS A 132 11.31 -6.15 -29.98
CA LYS A 132 12.75 -5.96 -30.25
C LYS A 132 13.44 -7.23 -30.72
N PHE A 133 13.01 -8.40 -30.23
CA PHE A 133 13.65 -9.68 -30.50
C PHE A 133 12.81 -10.62 -31.36
N GLY A 134 11.56 -10.27 -31.68
CA GLY A 134 10.69 -11.05 -32.58
C GLY A 134 10.31 -12.42 -32.01
N VAL A 135 10.39 -12.57 -30.69
CA VAL A 135 10.05 -13.78 -29.95
C VAL A 135 8.53 -13.81 -29.74
N SER A 136 7.91 -14.99 -29.78
CA SER A 136 6.48 -15.13 -29.55
C SER A 136 6.11 -14.79 -28.11
N GLU A 137 4.89 -14.30 -27.89
CA GLU A 137 4.40 -13.95 -26.56
C GLU A 137 4.38 -15.17 -25.62
N GLU A 138 4.06 -16.35 -26.15
CA GLU A 138 4.10 -17.63 -25.43
C GLU A 138 5.51 -18.02 -24.97
N ASP A 139 6.52 -17.78 -25.82
CA ASP A 139 7.92 -18.05 -25.48
C ASP A 139 8.45 -17.05 -24.44
N VAL A 140 8.07 -15.77 -24.54
CA VAL A 140 8.42 -14.75 -23.53
C VAL A 140 7.79 -15.11 -22.19
N GLU A 141 6.53 -15.54 -22.18
CA GLU A 141 5.82 -15.98 -20.97
C GLU A 141 6.45 -17.25 -20.39
N ALA A 142 6.85 -18.22 -21.22
CA ALA A 142 7.56 -19.42 -20.78
C ALA A 142 8.93 -19.07 -20.16
N ILE A 143 9.66 -18.12 -20.75
CA ILE A 143 10.93 -17.62 -20.20
C ILE A 143 10.70 -16.92 -18.86
N LEU A 144 9.73 -16.01 -18.75
CA LEU A 144 9.44 -15.31 -17.51
C LEU A 144 8.97 -16.25 -16.40
N ASN A 145 8.17 -17.27 -16.74
CA ASN A 145 7.79 -18.33 -15.82
C ASN A 145 8.97 -19.21 -15.40
N SER A 146 10.00 -19.34 -16.25
CA SER A 146 11.27 -20.01 -15.89
C SER A 146 12.20 -19.14 -15.04
N VAL A 147 11.99 -17.81 -15.04
CA VAL A 147 12.71 -16.82 -14.22
C VAL A 147 12.11 -16.72 -12.81
N ASN A 148 10.86 -17.15 -12.61
CA ASN A 148 10.29 -17.47 -11.29
C ASN A 148 11.00 -18.69 -10.70
N ARG A 149 12.27 -18.52 -10.34
CA ARG A 149 12.97 -19.44 -9.46
C ARG A 149 12.33 -19.29 -8.07
N PRO A 150 11.73 -20.34 -7.49
CA PRO A 150 11.39 -20.36 -6.07
C PRO A 150 12.62 -20.17 -5.16
N ASP A 151 13.82 -20.21 -5.74
CA ASP A 151 15.10 -19.94 -5.08
C ASP A 151 15.44 -18.44 -5.01
N CYS A 152 14.63 -17.56 -5.60
CA CYS A 152 14.76 -16.12 -5.40
C CYS A 152 13.94 -15.75 -4.15
N PRO A 153 14.58 -15.27 -3.06
CA PRO A 153 13.85 -14.92 -1.85
C PRO A 153 12.80 -13.87 -2.19
N VAL A 154 11.54 -14.16 -1.87
CA VAL A 154 10.48 -13.14 -1.87
C VAL A 154 10.93 -12.10 -0.85
N ILE A 155 11.34 -10.93 -1.32
CA ILE A 155 11.66 -9.81 -0.45
C ILE A 155 10.31 -9.33 0.10
N PRO A 156 10.03 -9.49 1.40
CA PRO A 156 8.84 -8.89 1.99
C PRO A 156 8.94 -7.39 1.74
N LYS A 157 7.92 -6.79 1.15
CA LYS A 157 7.82 -5.33 1.13
C LYS A 157 7.60 -4.91 2.59
N THR A 158 8.64 -4.42 3.23
CA THR A 158 8.49 -3.70 4.49
C THR A 158 7.96 -2.33 4.16
N ASP A 159 6.85 -1.92 4.79
CA ASP A 159 6.29 -0.56 4.68
C ASP A 159 7.17 0.47 5.42
N TYR A 160 8.49 0.26 5.42
CA TYR A 160 9.47 1.09 6.11
C TYR A 160 10.67 1.38 5.23
N SER A 161 11.08 2.64 5.22
CA SER A 161 12.37 3.11 4.72
C SER A 161 13.35 3.28 5.88
N ALA A 162 14.63 2.95 5.66
CA ALA A 162 15.68 3.19 6.64
C ALA A 162 16.37 4.53 6.37
N ILE A 163 16.46 5.36 7.41
CA ILE A 163 17.25 6.58 7.41
C ILE A 163 18.43 6.38 8.34
N ARG A 164 19.63 6.56 7.80
CA ARG A 164 20.86 6.63 8.59
C ARG A 164 21.22 8.09 8.85
N ILE A 165 21.49 8.41 10.11
CA ILE A 165 21.92 9.74 10.54
C ILE A 165 23.40 9.68 10.88
N ILE A 166 24.20 10.49 10.18
CA ILE A 166 25.65 10.50 10.28
C ILE A 166 26.07 11.87 10.82
N PRO A 167 26.61 11.98 12.05
CA PRO A 167 27.06 13.25 12.59
C PRO A 167 28.25 13.81 11.80
N LYS A 168 28.15 15.06 11.38
CA LYS A 168 29.23 15.82 10.72
C LYS A 168 30.18 16.42 11.75
N GLN A 169 31.30 16.96 11.27
CA GLN A 169 32.30 17.61 12.12
C GLN A 169 31.68 18.66 13.06
N LYS A 170 30.72 19.46 12.58
CA LYS A 170 30.04 20.49 13.38
C LYS A 170 29.35 19.92 14.64
N PHE A 171 28.78 18.72 14.57
CA PHE A 171 28.20 18.06 15.73
C PHE A 171 29.29 17.66 16.73
N TRP A 172 30.38 17.06 16.25
CA TRP A 172 31.50 16.65 17.10
C TRP A 172 32.21 17.82 17.76
N ASP A 173 32.38 18.92 17.05
CA ASP A 173 32.94 20.17 17.58
C ASP A 173 32.08 20.69 18.74
N TRP A 174 30.75 20.52 18.67
CA TRP A 174 29.85 20.88 19.76
C TRP A 174 29.92 19.87 20.92
N VAL A 175 29.93 18.56 20.65
CA VAL A 175 30.06 17.52 21.70
C VAL A 175 31.35 17.73 22.50
N GLU A 176 32.46 18.08 21.85
CA GLU A 176 33.75 18.37 22.51
C GLU A 176 33.66 19.57 23.49
N THR A 177 32.70 20.48 23.31
CA THR A 177 32.46 21.57 24.27
C THR A 177 31.78 21.09 25.56
N GLN A 178 31.11 19.93 25.52
CA GLN A 178 30.29 19.41 26.61
C GLN A 178 31.01 18.26 27.34
N ILE A 179 31.73 17.41 26.61
CA ILE A 179 32.45 16.26 27.14
C ILE A 179 33.82 16.10 26.46
N ASP A 180 34.81 15.65 27.22
CA ASP A 180 36.11 15.29 26.66
C ASP A 180 35.95 14.07 25.74
N LEU A 181 36.20 14.30 24.45
CA LEU A 181 36.06 13.31 23.39
C LEU A 181 36.89 12.05 23.67
N ASP A 182 38.03 12.15 24.35
CA ASP A 182 38.89 11.00 24.69
C ASP A 182 38.22 10.01 25.67
N GLN A 183 37.11 10.41 26.30
CA GLN A 183 36.30 9.55 27.17
C GLN A 183 35.26 8.73 26.39
N ILE A 184 35.01 9.04 25.12
CA ILE A 184 34.06 8.33 24.26
C ILE A 184 34.81 7.24 23.48
N ASP A 185 34.31 6.00 23.52
CA ASP A 185 34.89 4.90 22.74
C ASP A 185 34.96 5.29 21.24
N PRO A 186 36.14 5.28 20.61
CA PRO A 186 36.30 5.56 19.18
C PRO A 186 35.39 4.73 18.28
N LYS A 187 34.97 3.54 18.71
CA LYS A 187 33.99 2.71 17.98
C LYS A 187 32.60 3.32 17.97
N MET A 188 32.18 4.00 19.04
CA MET A 188 30.88 4.67 19.10
C MET A 188 30.77 5.79 18.06
N ARG A 189 31.89 6.44 17.69
CA ARG A 189 31.91 7.47 16.64
C ARG A 189 31.78 6.91 15.23
N GLN A 190 31.95 5.61 15.05
CA GLN A 190 31.77 4.90 13.79
C GLN A 190 30.42 4.20 13.70
N ASP A 191 29.70 4.12 14.83
CA ASP A 191 28.39 3.48 14.93
C ASP A 191 27.28 4.52 14.77
N TYR A 192 26.50 4.35 13.70
CA TYR A 192 25.47 5.29 13.28
C TYR A 192 24.10 4.67 13.45
N ASN A 193 23.19 5.43 14.07
CA ASN A 193 21.82 4.99 14.25
C ASN A 193 21.11 4.91 12.90
N ILE A 194 20.23 3.91 12.80
CA ILE A 194 19.32 3.71 11.68
C ILE A 194 17.91 3.84 12.25
N TYR A 195 17.13 4.73 11.67
CA TYR A 195 15.75 4.96 12.02
C TYR A 195 14.86 4.36 10.93
N LEU A 196 13.84 3.62 11.34
CA LEU A 196 12.78 3.20 10.43
C LEU A 196 11.73 4.30 10.39
N ILE A 197 11.39 4.72 9.18
CA ILE A 197 10.25 5.60 8.91
C ILE A 197 9.27 4.86 8.01
N TYR A 198 7.98 5.20 8.06
CA TYR A 198 7.02 4.62 7.13
C TYR A 198 7.45 4.85 5.68
N ASP A 199 7.18 3.85 4.83
CA ASP A 199 7.50 3.92 3.42
C ASP A 199 6.80 5.12 2.80
N ILE A 200 7.54 5.80 1.95
CA ILE A 200 7.14 7.08 1.38
C ILE A 200 6.14 6.75 0.27
N GLU A 201 4.87 6.63 0.63
CA GLU A 201 3.81 6.63 -0.37
C GLU A 201 3.93 7.90 -1.21
N LEU A 202 3.59 7.81 -2.51
CA LEU A 202 3.74 8.83 -3.57
C LEU A 202 3.26 10.28 -3.26
N LYS A 203 2.73 10.57 -2.06
CA LYS A 203 2.20 11.86 -1.64
C LYS A 203 3.06 12.62 -0.62
N SER A 204 3.87 11.97 0.20
CA SER A 204 4.77 12.64 1.14
C SER A 204 6.21 12.59 0.62
N SER A 205 7.02 13.59 0.96
CA SER A 205 8.48 13.53 0.71
C SER A 205 9.20 13.05 1.96
N ILE A 206 10.32 12.34 1.80
CA ILE A 206 11.26 12.03 2.90
C ILE A 206 11.59 13.29 3.73
N GLU A 207 11.69 14.44 3.05
CA GLU A 207 11.97 15.72 3.69
C GLU A 207 10.85 16.17 4.64
N GLU A 208 9.59 15.83 4.34
CA GLU A 208 8.45 16.19 5.18
C GLU A 208 8.41 15.32 6.45
N GLU A 209 8.57 14.01 6.30
CA GLU A 209 8.65 13.08 7.45
C GLU A 209 9.83 13.43 8.36
N LEU A 210 11.01 13.66 7.76
CA LEU A 210 12.19 14.06 8.52
C LEU A 210 11.98 15.42 9.20
N ARG A 211 11.28 16.37 8.56
CA ARG A 211 10.96 17.67 9.16
C ARG A 211 9.98 17.57 10.33
N LEU A 212 9.15 16.53 10.39
CA LEU A 212 8.29 16.26 11.55
C LEU A 212 9.10 15.65 12.71
N LYS A 213 10.11 14.84 12.40
CA LYS A 213 10.85 14.00 13.37
C LYS A 213 12.26 14.48 13.74
N TYR A 214 12.82 15.49 13.07
CA TYR A 214 14.23 15.87 13.26
C TYR A 214 14.59 16.29 14.70
N LYS A 215 13.64 16.82 15.47
CA LYS A 215 13.89 17.20 16.88
C LYS A 215 14.11 15.97 17.75
N GLU A 216 13.21 14.99 17.62
CA GLU A 216 13.29 13.71 18.32
C GLU A 216 14.59 12.97 17.95
N ILE A 217 14.91 12.90 16.65
CA ILE A 217 16.17 12.32 16.17
C ILE A 217 17.38 13.05 16.74
N TRP A 218 17.36 14.39 16.77
CA TRP A 218 18.46 15.18 17.33
C TRP A 218 18.66 14.85 18.81
N GLU A 219 17.59 14.82 19.60
CA GLU A 219 17.63 14.49 21.02
C GLU A 219 18.21 13.08 21.24
N ILE A 220 17.79 12.08 20.46
CA ILE A 220 18.34 10.72 20.52
C ILE A 220 19.84 10.70 20.18
N GLU A 221 20.27 11.40 19.13
CA GLU A 221 21.69 11.48 18.74
C GLU A 221 22.55 12.18 19.81
N ALA A 222 22.01 13.20 20.47
CA ALA A 222 22.73 13.99 21.46
C ALA A 222 22.78 13.30 22.84
N THR A 223 21.69 12.67 23.26
CA THR A 223 21.58 11.94 24.54
C THR A 223 22.53 10.73 24.64
N ARG A 224 22.98 10.19 23.51
CA ARG A 224 24.06 9.17 23.48
C ARG A 224 25.36 9.62 24.13
N TYR A 225 25.65 10.92 24.12
CA TYR A 225 26.95 11.45 24.53
C TYR A 225 26.85 12.42 25.71
N ILE A 226 25.66 12.98 25.94
CA ILE A 226 25.44 14.08 26.88
C ILE A 226 24.19 13.78 27.70
N ASN A 227 24.22 14.06 29.00
CA ASN A 227 23.08 13.86 29.89
C ASN A 227 21.88 14.75 29.49
N SER A 228 20.66 14.26 29.74
CA SER A 228 19.37 14.91 29.44
C SER A 228 19.17 16.32 30.03
N ASP A 229 19.99 16.72 31.01
CA ASP A 229 19.93 18.03 31.66
C ASP A 229 20.78 19.11 30.97
N SER A 230 21.43 18.80 29.85
CA SER A 230 22.31 19.73 29.13
C SER A 230 21.54 20.60 28.13
N ASP A 231 22.04 21.80 27.84
CA ASP A 231 21.41 22.72 26.89
C ASP A 231 21.47 22.17 25.45
N PHE A 232 20.43 21.44 25.04
CA PHE A 232 20.32 20.93 23.68
C PHE A 232 20.19 22.09 22.68
N PRO A 233 20.80 21.99 21.49
CA PRO A 233 20.63 23.01 20.47
C PRO A 233 19.18 22.99 19.98
N THR A 234 18.38 24.00 20.32
CA THR A 234 17.04 24.19 19.73
C THR A 234 17.18 24.79 18.33
N GLY A 235 17.64 23.96 17.40
CA GLY A 235 17.88 24.35 16.01
C GLY A 235 16.65 24.23 15.13
N SER A 236 16.64 24.98 14.04
CA SER A 236 15.74 24.75 12.91
C SER A 236 16.13 23.48 12.13
N PHE A 237 15.22 22.96 11.32
CA PHE A 237 15.51 21.83 10.42
C PHE A 237 16.72 22.08 9.50
N LEU A 238 16.94 23.33 9.07
CA LEU A 238 18.11 23.68 8.26
C LEU A 238 19.41 23.58 9.06
N GLU A 239 19.38 23.90 10.35
CA GLU A 239 20.53 23.70 11.22
C GLU A 239 20.78 22.21 11.46
N PHE A 240 19.74 21.40 11.63
CA PHE A 240 19.87 19.94 11.72
C PHE A 240 20.65 19.37 10.52
N LEU A 241 20.31 19.77 9.29
CA LEU A 241 21.01 19.34 8.08
C LEU A 241 22.46 19.83 7.97
N GLN A 242 22.85 20.86 8.73
CA GLN A 242 24.26 21.28 8.81
C GLN A 242 25.06 20.40 9.78
N TRP A 243 24.41 19.82 10.78
CA TRP A 243 25.02 18.99 11.81
C TRP A 243 25.06 17.52 11.43
N PHE A 244 24.09 17.07 10.63
CA PHE A 244 23.97 15.67 10.23
C PHE A 244 23.94 15.50 8.71
N GLU A 245 24.51 14.40 8.23
CA GLU A 245 24.29 13.84 6.90
C GLU A 245 23.20 12.77 7.01
N VAL A 246 22.21 12.85 6.13
CA VAL A 246 21.08 11.93 6.09
C VAL A 246 21.25 11.04 4.87
N ARG A 247 21.31 9.72 5.09
CA ARG A 247 21.34 8.73 4.00
C ARG A 247 20.11 7.85 4.06
N VAL A 248 19.38 7.81 2.95
CA VAL A 248 18.14 7.05 2.84
C VAL A 248 18.41 5.74 2.12
N SER A 249 17.84 4.67 2.64
CA SER A 249 17.77 3.37 1.99
C SER A 249 16.31 2.99 1.85
N SER A 250 15.85 2.88 0.60
CA SER A 250 14.46 2.58 0.27
C SER A 250 14.07 1.12 0.51
N HIS A 251 15.03 0.26 0.84
CA HIS A 251 14.79 -1.15 1.06
C HIS A 251 15.54 -1.59 2.32
N VAL A 252 14.78 -2.13 3.27
CA VAL A 252 15.31 -2.82 4.44
C VAL A 252 15.04 -4.30 4.24
N MET A 253 16.10 -5.09 4.17
CA MET A 253 15.98 -6.54 4.08
C MET A 253 16.33 -7.15 5.42
N ASP A 254 15.33 -7.71 6.08
CA ASP A 254 15.53 -8.55 7.25
C ASP A 254 16.05 -9.93 6.80
N LEU A 255 17.31 -10.22 7.15
CA LEU A 255 17.96 -11.50 6.87
C LEU A 255 17.88 -12.48 8.05
N THR A 256 17.30 -12.04 9.17
CA THR A 256 17.23 -12.78 10.43
C THR A 256 15.87 -13.43 10.63
N GLY A 257 14.79 -12.86 10.08
CA GLY A 257 13.45 -13.45 10.10
C GLY A 257 12.79 -13.46 11.49
N GLU A 258 13.44 -12.85 12.47
CA GLU A 258 12.85 -12.51 13.77
C GLU A 258 12.26 -11.11 13.63
N LEU A 259 10.99 -10.94 13.98
CA LEU A 259 10.40 -9.61 14.09
C LEU A 259 11.32 -8.79 14.99
N LEU A 260 11.70 -7.59 14.55
CA LEU A 260 12.34 -6.62 15.43
C LEU A 260 11.41 -6.52 16.64
N ASP A 261 11.89 -6.94 17.82
CA ASP A 261 11.10 -6.88 19.05
C ASP A 261 10.47 -5.48 19.10
N ASP A 262 9.14 -5.44 19.22
CA ASP A 262 8.46 -4.20 19.53
C ASP A 262 9.14 -3.69 20.79
N PHE A 263 9.89 -2.59 20.67
CA PHE A 263 10.45 -1.89 21.81
C PHE A 263 9.27 -1.58 22.72
N ASN A 264 9.11 -2.34 23.80
CA ASN A 264 8.06 -2.07 24.77
C ASN A 264 8.31 -0.66 25.29
N GLU A 265 7.30 0.20 25.20
CA GLU A 265 7.34 1.55 25.79
C GLU A 265 7.70 1.50 27.30
N GLU A 266 7.54 0.33 27.95
CA GLU A 266 7.98 0.08 29.33
C GLU A 266 9.49 0.19 29.56
N ASP A 267 10.35 0.09 28.54
CA ASP A 267 11.81 0.25 28.68
C ASP A 267 12.26 1.73 28.75
N PHE A 268 11.34 2.69 28.52
CA PHE A 268 11.61 4.13 28.60
C PHE A 268 11.05 4.82 29.86
N ASP A 269 10.28 4.11 30.68
CA ASP A 269 9.41 4.75 31.69
C ASP A 269 9.92 4.73 33.14
N ASP A 270 11.19 4.39 33.39
CA ASP A 270 11.72 4.46 34.76
C ASP A 270 12.27 5.85 35.17
N GLU A 271 12.29 6.87 34.29
CA GLU A 271 12.74 8.22 34.68
C GLU A 271 11.94 9.42 34.12
N LEU A 272 10.73 9.24 33.59
CA LEU A 272 9.83 10.36 33.28
C LEU A 272 8.54 10.28 34.09
N GLY A 273 8.48 11.12 35.12
CA GLY A 273 7.37 11.22 36.06
C GLY A 273 6.00 11.30 35.36
N SER A 274 5.21 10.25 35.61
CA SER A 274 3.80 10.09 35.31
C SER A 274 2.98 11.37 35.52
N ASN A 275 2.18 11.75 34.52
CA ASN A 275 0.83 12.28 34.72
C ASN A 275 0.08 12.36 33.38
N ASP A 276 -0.43 11.22 32.89
CA ASP A 276 -1.65 11.28 32.09
C ASP A 276 -2.61 10.15 32.48
N ASN A 277 -3.55 10.50 33.36
CA ASN A 277 -4.63 9.64 33.84
C ASN A 277 -5.78 9.63 32.83
N ASN A 278 -5.59 9.02 31.66
CA ASN A 278 -6.66 8.99 30.66
C ASN A 278 -6.83 7.65 29.93
N PHE A 279 -6.95 6.57 30.70
CA PHE A 279 -7.69 5.39 30.25
C PHE A 279 -9.06 5.32 30.92
N PRO A 280 -10.14 5.00 30.19
CA PRO A 280 -11.42 4.73 30.81
C PRO A 280 -11.30 3.46 31.67
N PRO A 281 -11.93 3.40 32.87
CA PRO A 281 -11.85 2.24 33.73
C PRO A 281 -12.48 1.01 33.07
N ASP A 282 -11.76 -0.10 33.13
CA ASP A 282 -12.24 -1.43 32.75
C ASP A 282 -13.25 -1.93 33.81
N PHE A 283 -14.49 -2.17 33.38
CA PHE A 283 -15.56 -2.73 34.23
C PHE A 283 -15.72 -4.24 34.08
N SER A 284 -14.78 -4.94 33.45
CA SER A 284 -14.91 -6.38 33.22
C SER A 284 -14.35 -7.27 34.35
N LEU A 285 -13.71 -6.71 35.39
CA LEU A 285 -13.17 -7.49 36.51
C LEU A 285 -13.26 -6.78 37.88
N ASN A 286 -14.47 -6.75 38.45
CA ASN A 286 -14.85 -6.82 39.89
C ASN A 286 -16.14 -6.06 40.19
#